data_AF-A0A7R9DTJ1-F1
#
_entry.id   AF-A0A7R9DTJ1-F1
#
_cell.length_a   1.000
_cell.length_b   1.000
_cell.length_c   1.000
_cell.angle_alpha   90.00
_cell.angle_beta   90.00
_cell.angle_gamma   90.00
#
_symmetry.space_group_name_H-M   'P 1'
#
loop_
_entity.id
_entity.type
_entity.pdbx_description
1 polymer ?
#
loop_
_entity_poly.entity_id
_entity_poly.type
_entity_poly.pdbx_seq_one_letter_code
_entity_poly.pdbx_strand_id
1 'polypeptide(L)'
;MDVVPFNTVYKYRLHWWTFVPHQKSRKVAEVMLFGNQGVYSTLLITVCQWPMDHTKVLVYGNCFESYPGSTSQAERSYLTVTTVPFLNKCQDCIKVAASYEEEGMT
;
A
#
# COMPACT_ATOMS: atom_id res chain seq x y z
N MET A 1 -19.93 22.71 0.36
CA MET A 1 -18.52 22.98 0.05
C MET A 1 -17.74 22.55 1.27
N ASP A 2 -17.24 21.32 1.28
CA ASP A 2 -16.42 20.83 2.39
C ASP A 2 -15.05 21.49 2.28
N VAL A 3 -14.74 22.36 3.25
CA VAL A 3 -13.43 22.96 3.41
C VAL A 3 -12.53 21.84 3.94
N VAL A 4 -11.87 21.10 3.04
CA VAL A 4 -10.85 20.13 3.44
C VAL A 4 -9.73 20.92 4.11
N PRO A 5 -9.40 20.65 5.39
CA PRO A 5 -8.37 21.40 6.08
C PRO A 5 -7.05 21.21 5.34
N PHE A 6 -6.34 22.32 5.11
CA PHE A 6 -5.09 22.47 4.33
C PHE A 6 -3.89 21.62 4.82
N ASN A 7 -4.11 20.56 5.60
CA ASN A 7 -3.05 19.72 6.14
C ASN A 7 -3.46 18.25 6.39
N THR A 8 -4.49 17.76 5.69
CA THR A 8 -4.90 16.35 5.83
C THR A 8 -3.92 15.46 5.06
N VAL A 9 -3.18 14.62 5.78
CA VAL A 9 -2.28 13.63 5.18
C VAL A 9 -3.00 12.29 5.08
N TYR A 10 -3.23 11.84 3.85
CA TYR A 10 -3.77 10.53 3.53
C TYR A 10 -2.70 9.44 3.68
N LYS A 11 -3.09 8.33 4.31
CA LYS A 11 -2.26 7.12 4.44
C LYS A 11 -2.93 5.97 3.70
N TYR A 12 -2.24 5.42 2.71
CA TYR A 12 -2.73 4.31 1.91
C TYR A 12 -2.12 3.00 2.41
N ARG A 13 -2.94 1.97 2.55
CA ARG A 13 -2.52 0.63 2.99
C ARG A 13 -3.02 -0.42 2.00
N LEU A 14 -2.10 -1.27 1.54
CA LEU A 14 -2.45 -2.47 0.79
C LEU A 14 -2.63 -3.62 1.79
N HIS A 15 -3.77 -4.30 1.72
CA HIS A 15 -4.08 -5.45 2.56
C HIS A 15 -4.10 -6.72 1.72
N TRP A 16 -3.40 -7.74 2.20
CA TRP A 16 -3.41 -9.07 1.63
C TRP A 16 -4.35 -9.97 2.42
N TRP A 17 -5.26 -10.64 1.72
CA TRP A 17 -6.25 -11.54 2.31
C TRP A 17 -6.09 -12.93 1.73
N THR A 18 -6.04 -13.95 2.59
CA THR A 18 -6.18 -15.33 2.13
C THR A 18 -7.66 -15.63 1.90
N PHE A 19 -7.98 -16.12 0.71
CA PHE A 19 -9.31 -16.56 0.35
C PHE A 19 -9.35 -18.08 0.27
N VAL A 20 -10.21 -18.68 1.10
CA VAL A 20 -10.53 -20.12 1.05
C VAL A 20 -12.04 -20.21 0.83
N PRO A 21 -12.51 -20.94 -0.19
CA PRO A 21 -13.94 -21.05 -0.47
C PRO A 21 -14.75 -21.43 0.78
N HIS A 22 -15.88 -20.75 1.00
CA HIS A 22 -16.79 -20.95 2.13
C HIS A 22 -16.22 -20.63 3.52
N GLN A 23 -15.00 -20.09 3.60
CA GLN A 23 -14.43 -19.62 4.86
C GLN A 23 -14.35 -18.09 4.89
N LYS A 24 -14.32 -17.52 6.10
CA LYS A 24 -14.06 -16.09 6.28
C LYS A 24 -12.63 -15.77 5.81
N SER A 25 -12.49 -14.70 5.03
CA SER A 25 -11.16 -14.22 4.63
C SER A 25 -10.36 -13.78 5.85
N ARG A 26 -9.06 -14.04 5.83
CA ARG A 26 -8.13 -13.64 6.90
C ARG A 26 -7.06 -12.73 6.33
N LYS A 27 -6.81 -11.59 6.97
CA LYS A 27 -5.70 -10.70 6.62
C LYS A 27 -4.38 -11.42 6.92
N VAL A 28 -3.48 -11.50 5.95
CA VAL A 28 -2.17 -12.18 6.07
C VAL A 28 -1.00 -11.22 6.00
N ALA A 29 -1.18 -10.04 5.42
CA ALA A 29 -0.17 -8.99 5.45
C ALA A 29 -0.80 -7.61 5.22
N GLU A 30 -0.05 -6.58 5.57
CA GLU A 30 -0.38 -5.18 5.37
C GLU A 30 0.88 -4.44 4.96
N VAL A 31 0.78 -3.60 3.94
CA VAL A 31 1.89 -2.79 3.43
C VAL A 31 1.46 -1.33 3.40
N MET A 32 2.25 -0.45 4.02
CA MET A 32 2.07 0.99 3.87
C MET A 32 2.54 1.42 2.48
N LEU A 33 1.63 1.98 1.70
CA LEU A 33 1.93 2.45 0.35
C LEU A 33 2.51 3.87 0.39
N PHE A 34 3.40 4.16 -0.56
CA PHE A 34 4.01 5.48 -0.77
C PHE A 34 4.85 6.01 0.42
N GLY A 35 5.21 5.12 1.35
CA GLY A 35 6.07 5.43 2.49
C GLY A 35 5.54 6.61 3.33
N ASN A 36 6.45 7.48 3.76
CA ASN A 36 6.12 8.68 4.54
C ASN A 36 6.05 9.95 3.68
N GLN A 37 5.81 9.82 2.38
CA GLN A 37 5.90 10.95 1.43
C GLN A 37 4.77 11.98 1.54
N GLY A 38 3.89 11.89 2.55
CA GLY A 38 2.83 12.87 2.79
C GLY A 38 1.91 13.04 1.59
N VAL A 39 0.90 12.18 1.45
CA VAL A 39 -0.09 12.34 0.37
C VAL A 39 -1.17 13.31 0.83
N TYR A 40 -1.33 14.44 0.16
CA TYR A 40 -2.25 15.51 0.58
C TYR A 40 -3.57 15.55 -0.19
N SER A 41 -3.72 14.65 -1.17
CA SER A 41 -4.87 14.58 -2.07
C SER A 41 -5.40 13.15 -2.14
N THR A 42 -6.66 12.98 -2.52
CA THR A 42 -7.19 11.63 -2.79
C THR A 42 -6.59 11.08 -4.08
N LEU A 43 -6.08 9.85 -4.03
CA LEU A 43 -5.48 9.16 -5.17
C LEU A 43 -6.44 8.17 -5.83
N LEU A 44 -6.41 8.13 -7.16
CA LEU A 44 -6.85 6.96 -7.92
C LEU A 44 -5.76 5.89 -7.83
N ILE A 45 -6.08 4.72 -7.27
CA ILE A 45 -5.14 3.63 -7.04
C ILE A 45 -5.35 2.52 -8.08
N THR A 46 -4.26 2.04 -8.67
CA THR A 46 -4.23 0.85 -9.53
C THR A 46 -3.21 -0.15 -9.00
N VAL A 47 -3.59 -1.43 -8.95
CA VAL A 47 -2.71 -2.54 -8.56
C VAL A 47 -2.47 -3.41 -9.78
N CYS A 48 -1.20 -3.59 -10.14
CA CYS A 48 -0.76 -4.33 -11.31
C CYS A 48 0.11 -5.53 -10.91
N GLN A 49 0.00 -6.62 -11.66
CA GLN A 49 0.84 -7.80 -11.56
C GLN A 49 1.72 -7.93 -12.80
N TRP A 50 2.94 -8.43 -12.64
CA TRP A 50 3.76 -8.76 -13.80
C TRP A 50 3.26 -10.04 -14.47
N PRO A 51 3.33 -10.13 -15.82
CA PRO A 51 2.88 -11.32 -16.53
C PRO A 51 3.63 -12.60 -16.14
N MET A 52 4.93 -12.49 -15.85
CA MET A 52 5.84 -13.63 -15.60
C MET A 52 6.46 -13.63 -14.20
N ASP A 53 6.14 -12.64 -13.35
CA ASP A 53 6.63 -12.56 -11.97
C ASP A 53 5.47 -12.35 -11.00
N HIS A 54 5.14 -13.40 -10.25
CA HIS A 54 4.07 -13.39 -9.26
C HIS A 54 4.57 -13.09 -7.84
N THR A 55 5.85 -12.80 -7.66
CA THR A 55 6.45 -12.54 -6.35
C THR A 55 6.33 -11.08 -5.93
N LYS A 56 5.91 -10.19 -6.84
CA LYS A 56 5.78 -8.74 -6.62
C LYS A 56 4.53 -8.18 -7.27
N VAL A 57 4.09 -7.04 -6.76
CA VAL A 57 3.05 -6.21 -7.36
C VAL A 57 3.49 -4.75 -7.41
N LEU A 58 2.98 -4.04 -8.41
CA LEU A 58 3.16 -2.60 -8.58
C LEU A 58 1.86 -1.92 -8.19
N VAL A 59 1.95 -0.94 -7.30
CA VAL A 59 0.84 -0.07 -6.94
C VAL A 59 1.14 1.33 -7.44
N TYR A 60 0.28 1.82 -8.32
CA TYR A 60 0.33 3.16 -8.88
C TYR A 60 -0.78 4.00 -8.24
N GLY A 61 -0.46 5.24 -7.86
CA GLY A 61 -1.41 6.20 -7.34
C GLY A 61 -1.30 7.53 -8.07
N ASN A 62 -2.42 8.08 -8.53
CA ASN A 62 -2.44 9.32 -9.30
C ASN A 62 -3.39 10.35 -8.68
N CYS A 63 -2.92 11.59 -8.55
CA CYS A 63 -3.72 12.72 -8.08
C CYS A 63 -4.63 13.25 -9.20
N PHE A 64 -5.93 13.01 -9.08
CA PHE A 64 -6.94 13.66 -9.94
C PHE A 64 -7.46 14.95 -9.27
N GLU A 65 -6.58 15.89 -8.93
CA GLU A 65 -7.03 17.23 -8.51
C GLU A 65 -7.19 18.11 -9.74
N SER A 66 -8.33 17.99 -10.42
CA SER A 66 -8.77 18.98 -11.40
C SER A 66 -9.66 20.01 -10.69
N TYR A 67 -9.05 20.92 -9.93
CA TYR A 67 -9.78 22.09 -9.46
C TYR A 67 -10.11 23.01 -10.65
N PRO A 68 -11.38 23.42 -10.86
CA PRO A 68 -11.71 24.38 -11.90
C PRO A 68 -11.01 25.72 -11.58
N GLY A 69 -10.01 26.06 -12.39
CA GLY A 69 -9.17 27.26 -12.22
C GLY A 69 -7.70 26.99 -11.87
N SER A 70 -7.28 25.75 -11.61
CA SER A 70 -5.86 25.44 -11.42
C SER A 70 -5.18 25.19 -12.77
N THR A 71 -4.38 26.13 -13.24
CA THR A 71 -3.60 26.02 -14.49
C THR A 71 -2.27 25.29 -14.31
N SER A 72 -1.95 24.79 -13.10
CA SER A 72 -0.61 24.29 -12.80
C SER A 72 -0.47 23.37 -11.57
N GLN A 73 -1.49 22.60 -11.18
CA GLN A 73 -1.21 21.52 -10.21
C GLN A 73 -0.51 20.38 -10.97
N ALA A 74 0.80 20.30 -10.79
CA ALA A 74 1.60 19.19 -11.31
C ALA A 74 0.97 17.88 -10.85
N GLU A 75 0.50 17.07 -11.80
CA GLU A 75 -0.06 15.75 -11.58
C GLU A 75 0.97 14.91 -10.80
N ARG A 76 0.77 14.77 -9.49
CA ARG A 76 1.65 13.95 -8.65
C ARG A 76 1.24 12.51 -8.82
N SER A 77 2.24 11.69 -9.14
CA SER A 77 2.09 10.25 -9.28
C SER A 77 3.02 9.55 -8.29
N TYR A 78 2.51 8.48 -7.70
CA TYR A 78 3.20 7.70 -6.69
C TYR A 78 3.30 6.25 -7.16
N LEU A 79 4.43 5.62 -6.83
CA LEU A 79 4.69 4.23 -7.15
C LEU A 79 5.14 3.49 -5.89
N THR A 80 4.66 2.26 -5.71
CA THR A 80 5.20 1.33 -4.74
C THR A 80 5.31 -0.04 -5.39
N VAL A 81 6.51 -0.61 -5.41
CA VAL A 81 6.72 -2.02 -5.76
C VAL A 81 6.89 -2.78 -4.45
N THR A 82 6.06 -3.79 -4.22
CA THR A 82 6.08 -4.58 -2.98
C THR A 82 5.96 -6.06 -3.26
N THR A 83 6.45 -6.88 -2.34
CA THR A 83 6.42 -8.34 -2.43
C THR A 83 5.05 -8.91 -2.10
N VAL A 84 4.69 -10.01 -2.75
CA VAL A 84 3.52 -10.83 -2.38
C VAL A 84 3.89 -11.68 -1.15
N PRO A 85 3.04 -11.75 -0.10
CA PRO A 85 3.33 -12.53 1.09
C PRO A 85 3.51 -14.02 0.76
N PHE A 86 4.60 -14.60 1.25
CA PHE A 86 4.88 -16.02 1.06
C PHE A 86 4.18 -16.85 2.13
N LEU A 87 3.19 -17.66 1.73
CA LEU A 87 2.37 -18.44 2.69
C LEU A 87 2.97 -19.81 3.07
N ASN A 88 4.06 -20.24 2.42
CA ASN A 88 4.62 -21.59 2.58
C ASN A 88 5.75 -21.66 3.62
N LYS A 89 5.57 -21.07 4.81
CA LYS A 89 6.49 -21.20 5.97
C LYS A 89 7.97 -21.07 5.60
N CYS A 90 8.34 -19.96 4.95
CA CYS A 90 9.74 -19.68 4.62
C CYS A 90 10.57 -19.63 5.91
N GLN A 91 11.62 -20.45 5.98
CA GLN A 91 12.46 -20.59 7.18
C GLN A 91 13.18 -19.28 7.52
N ASP A 92 13.61 -18.54 6.50
CA ASP A 92 14.27 -17.26 6.71
C ASP A 92 13.27 -16.19 7.18
N CYS A 93 12.04 -16.18 6.65
CA CYS A 93 11.00 -15.26 7.12
C CYS A 93 10.60 -15.51 8.58
N ILE A 94 10.62 -16.77 9.04
CA ILE A 94 10.33 -17.10 10.44
C ILE A 94 11.40 -16.49 11.36
N LYS A 95 12.68 -16.59 10.99
CA LYS A 95 13.78 -15.98 11.76
C LYS A 95 13.66 -14.47 11.82
N VAL A 96 13.35 -13.83 10.68
CA VAL A 96 13.16 -12.38 10.58
C VAL A 96 11.94 -11.91 11.38
N ALA A 97 10.84 -12.67 11.37
CA ALA A 97 9.67 -12.34 12.18
C ALA A 97 10.00 -12.41 13.68
N ALA A 98 10.73 -13.45 14.12
CA ALA A 98 11.13 -13.62 15.51
C ALA A 98 12.00 -12.45 16.01
N SER A 99 12.92 -11.93 15.20
CA SER A 99 13.77 -10.79 15.62
C SER A 99 12.98 -9.52 15.91
N TYR A 100 11.86 -9.27 15.21
CA TYR A 100 11.01 -8.11 15.48
C TYR A 100 10.19 -8.26 16.77
N GLU A 101 9.88 -9.49 17.19
CA GLU A 101 9.17 -9.73 18.45
C GLU A 101 10.10 -9.51 19.66
N GLU A 102 11.39 -9.83 19.52
CA GLU A 102 12.40 -9.61 20.55
C GLU A 102 12.73 -8.11 20.74
N GLU A 103 12.79 -7.32 19.66
CA GLU A 103 13.03 -5.87 19.72
C GLU A 103 11.88 -5.08 20.38
N GLY A 104 10.66 -5.63 20.44
CA GLY A 104 9.50 -4.99 21.06
C GLY A 104 9.39 -5.19 22.58
N MET A 105 10.30 -5.95 23.19
CA MET A 105 10.33 -6.25 24.63
C MET A 105 11.40 -5.47 25.42
N THR A 106 12.16 -4.60 24.77
CA THR A 106 13.16 -3.68 25.38
C THR A 106 12.70 -2.24 25.30
#